data_AF-A0A8H6T5G5-F1
#
_entry.id   AF-A0A8H6T5G5-F1
#
_cell.length_a   1.000
_cell.length_b   1.000
_cell.length_c   1.000
_cell.angle_alpha   90.00
_cell.angle_beta   90.00
_cell.angle_gamma   90.00
#
_symmetry.space_group_name_H-M   'P 1'
#
loop_
_entity.id
_entity.type
_entity.pdbx_description
1 polymer ?
#
loop_
_entity_poly.entity_id
_entity_poly.type
_entity_poly.pdbx_seq_one_letter_code
_entity_poly.pdbx_strand_id
1 'polypeptide(L)'
;MAPNETTHYGHIHGVPVGTEFESFDELRLRGVHRTSQSGIHINTRTGTDSVVLSGEYADDDDRGSQITYVGHGRGRNQTWKSVGNRSLQLSANSRNLVRVIRGWQCKSRFAPASGYRYDGLYRASNPRIATGKNGFDVCLIDLTASGLSLPSIYSHLHREFQGSLHCQGNTHLPRSSPNGRQTSST
;
A
#
# COMPACT_ATOMS: atom_id res chain seq x y z
N MET A 1 25.92 -16.84 -18.07
CA MET A 1 25.12 -16.76 -16.82
C MET A 1 25.26 -15.36 -16.28
N ALA A 2 24.18 -14.58 -16.21
CA ALA A 2 24.22 -13.26 -15.58
C ALA A 2 24.58 -13.40 -14.09
N PRO A 3 25.31 -12.45 -13.50
CA PRO A 3 25.76 -12.55 -12.11
C PRO A 3 24.55 -12.78 -11.18
N ASN A 4 24.77 -13.62 -10.17
CA ASN A 4 23.84 -13.89 -9.08
C ASN A 4 23.61 -12.59 -8.28
N GLU A 5 22.76 -11.71 -8.78
CA GLU A 5 22.36 -10.51 -8.07
C GLU A 5 21.51 -10.92 -6.87
N THR A 6 22.12 -10.85 -5.69
CA THR A 6 21.45 -10.98 -4.41
C THR A 6 20.24 -10.05 -4.41
N THR A 7 19.03 -10.59 -4.16
CA THR A 7 17.82 -9.77 -4.12
C THR A 7 17.91 -8.80 -2.95
N HIS A 8 17.80 -7.50 -3.24
CA HIS A 8 17.87 -6.45 -2.23
C HIS A 8 16.48 -6.08 -1.73
N TYR A 9 16.23 -6.33 -0.44
CA TYR A 9 14.99 -5.95 0.23
C TYR A 9 15.16 -4.64 0.99
N GLY A 10 14.08 -3.87 1.11
CA GLY A 10 14.10 -2.58 1.77
C GLY A 10 14.51 -1.43 0.84
N HIS A 11 14.97 -0.34 1.44
CA HIS A 11 15.33 0.91 0.75
C HIS A 11 16.53 0.73 -0.15
N ILE A 12 16.55 1.46 -1.27
CA ILE A 12 17.74 1.59 -2.12
C ILE A 12 18.56 2.77 -1.62
N HIS A 13 19.87 2.57 -1.46
CA HIS A 13 20.78 3.63 -1.03
C HIS A 13 20.74 4.81 -2.01
N GLY A 14 20.60 6.04 -1.49
CA GLY A 14 20.51 7.25 -2.31
C GLY A 14 19.16 7.44 -3.03
N VAL A 15 18.13 6.68 -2.65
CA VAL A 15 16.75 6.84 -3.16
C VAL A 15 15.79 7.02 -1.99
N PRO A 16 15.58 8.26 -1.50
CA PRO A 16 14.61 8.53 -0.44
C PRO A 16 13.16 8.30 -0.90
N VAL A 17 12.27 8.08 0.05
CA VAL A 17 10.81 8.07 -0.22
C VAL A 17 10.40 9.43 -0.78
N GLY A 18 9.56 9.41 -1.81
CA GLY A 18 9.18 10.58 -2.60
C GLY A 18 10.04 10.81 -3.85
N THR A 19 11.11 10.03 -4.08
CA THR A 19 11.88 10.14 -5.33
C THR A 19 10.99 9.82 -6.52
N GLU A 20 10.98 10.71 -7.51
CA GLU A 20 10.26 10.57 -8.76
C GLU A 20 11.18 10.04 -9.88
N PHE A 21 10.57 9.35 -10.84
CA PHE A 21 11.21 8.72 -11.98
C PHE A 21 10.35 8.94 -13.21
N GLU A 22 10.97 9.16 -14.36
CA GLU A 22 10.25 9.42 -15.61
C GLU A 22 9.70 8.13 -16.22
N SER A 23 10.38 6.99 -16.01
CA SER A 23 10.10 5.74 -16.70
C SER A 23 10.42 4.46 -15.91
N PHE A 24 9.88 3.33 -16.37
CA PHE A 24 10.26 2.00 -15.89
C PHE A 24 11.76 1.71 -16.07
N ASP A 25 12.35 2.19 -17.15
CA ASP A 25 13.80 2.03 -17.37
C ASP A 25 14.61 2.77 -16.31
N GLU A 26 14.19 3.96 -15.91
CA GLU A 26 14.85 4.68 -14.82
C GLU A 26 14.69 3.96 -13.48
N LEU A 27 13.48 3.45 -13.16
CA LEU A 27 13.26 2.62 -11.98
C LEU A 27 14.20 1.40 -11.94
N ARG A 28 14.42 0.77 -13.10
CA ARG A 28 15.31 -0.39 -13.26
C ARG A 28 16.77 0.00 -13.10
N LEU A 29 17.22 1.06 -13.77
CA LEU A 29 18.59 1.56 -13.69
C LEU A 29 18.95 1.99 -12.27
N ARG A 30 17.98 2.55 -11.53
CA ARG A 30 18.14 2.95 -10.12
C ARG A 30 17.93 1.80 -9.13
N GLY A 31 17.58 0.60 -9.60
CA GLY A 31 17.41 -0.60 -8.77
C GLY A 31 16.14 -0.62 -7.91
N VAL A 32 15.26 0.38 -8.04
CA VAL A 32 14.02 0.50 -7.25
C VAL A 32 13.01 -0.55 -7.67
N HIS A 33 12.86 -0.75 -8.98
CA HIS A 33 12.02 -1.80 -9.54
C HIS A 33 12.73 -2.41 -10.75
N ARG A 34 13.17 -3.67 -10.62
CA ARG A 34 14.15 -4.25 -11.56
C ARG A 34 13.53 -4.92 -12.79
N THR A 35 12.21 -4.96 -12.92
CA THR A 35 11.57 -5.48 -14.12
C THR A 35 11.29 -4.36 -15.13
N SER A 36 11.32 -4.69 -16.42
CA SER A 36 11.22 -3.70 -17.48
C SER A 36 9.78 -3.24 -17.75
N GLN A 37 8.77 -4.09 -17.53
CA GLN A 37 7.36 -3.79 -17.89
C GLN A 37 6.32 -4.52 -17.02
N SER A 38 6.72 -5.14 -15.91
CA SER A 38 5.78 -5.84 -15.02
C SER A 38 5.52 -5.00 -13.78
N GLY A 39 4.27 -4.94 -13.32
CA GLY A 39 3.95 -4.31 -12.04
C GLY A 39 4.54 -5.04 -10.83
N ILE A 40 5.02 -6.28 -10.99
CA ILE A 40 5.53 -7.12 -9.90
C ILE A 40 6.97 -7.53 -10.22
N HIS A 41 7.89 -7.33 -9.26
CA HIS A 41 9.20 -7.96 -9.34
C HIS A 41 9.09 -9.44 -9.00
N ILE A 42 9.53 -10.31 -9.91
CA ILE A 42 9.37 -11.75 -9.77
C ILE A 42 10.58 -12.34 -9.04
N ASN A 43 10.37 -12.85 -7.84
CA ASN A 43 11.29 -13.74 -7.15
C ASN A 43 10.51 -14.88 -6.47
N THR A 44 10.67 -16.08 -6.99
CA THR A 44 9.96 -17.29 -6.57
C THR A 44 10.60 -17.99 -5.37
N ARG A 45 11.77 -17.54 -4.90
CA ARG A 45 12.45 -18.11 -3.74
C ARG A 45 12.06 -17.40 -2.45
N THR A 46 12.06 -16.07 -2.47
CA THR A 46 11.94 -15.24 -1.26
C THR A 46 10.82 -14.20 -1.31
N GLY A 47 10.05 -14.19 -2.41
CA GLY A 47 8.95 -13.24 -2.63
C GLY A 47 9.39 -11.94 -3.33
N THR A 48 8.43 -11.18 -3.82
CA THR A 48 8.64 -9.87 -4.44
C THR A 48 9.29 -8.87 -3.49
N ASP A 49 10.12 -7.99 -4.04
CA ASP A 49 10.77 -6.88 -3.33
C ASP A 49 10.19 -5.52 -3.69
N SER A 50 9.39 -5.44 -4.76
CA SER A 50 8.86 -4.19 -5.30
C SER A 50 7.62 -4.43 -6.17
N VAL A 51 6.66 -3.53 -6.04
CA VAL A 51 5.44 -3.48 -6.87
C VAL A 51 5.19 -2.07 -7.40
N VAL A 52 4.57 -1.98 -8.57
CA VAL A 52 4.16 -0.74 -9.22
C VAL A 52 2.63 -0.72 -9.33
N LEU A 53 2.01 0.34 -8.84
CA LEU A 53 0.61 0.67 -9.11
C LEU A 53 0.55 1.47 -10.41
N SER A 54 0.28 0.79 -11.53
CA SER A 54 0.20 1.43 -12.86
C SER A 54 -1.21 1.89 -13.25
N GLY A 55 -2.25 1.57 -12.46
CA GLY A 55 -3.64 1.91 -12.80
C GLY A 55 -4.30 0.97 -13.81
N GLU A 56 -3.66 -0.15 -14.12
CA GLU A 56 -4.15 -1.13 -15.09
C GLU A 56 -5.31 -2.00 -14.60
N TYR A 57 -5.57 -2.01 -13.29
CA TYR A 57 -6.61 -2.81 -12.67
C TYR A 57 -7.64 -1.90 -12.00
N ALA A 58 -8.88 -1.98 -12.47
CA ALA A 58 -10.00 -1.23 -11.89
C ALA A 58 -10.30 -1.67 -10.43
N ASP A 59 -9.80 -2.83 -10.02
CA ASP A 59 -9.97 -3.44 -8.71
C ASP A 59 -8.91 -3.01 -7.68
N ASP A 60 -7.87 -2.27 -8.09
CA ASP A 60 -6.92 -1.70 -7.13
C ASP A 60 -7.65 -0.69 -6.21
N ASP A 61 -7.49 -0.85 -4.89
CA ASP A 61 -7.97 0.11 -3.86
C ASP A 61 -6.77 0.69 -3.13
N ASP A 62 -6.45 1.95 -3.43
CA ASP A 62 -5.33 2.67 -2.85
C ASP A 62 -5.81 3.74 -1.86
N ARG A 63 -5.61 3.46 -0.57
CA ARG A 63 -5.92 4.35 0.56
C ARG A 63 -4.67 4.99 1.15
N GLY A 64 -3.57 5.04 0.40
CA GLY A 64 -2.32 5.64 0.82
C GLY A 64 -1.50 4.66 1.64
N SER A 65 -1.72 4.60 2.96
CA SER A 65 -0.99 3.69 3.85
C SER A 65 -1.49 2.25 3.80
N GLN A 66 -2.65 2.02 3.18
CA GLN A 66 -3.25 0.70 2.98
C GLN A 66 -3.64 0.56 1.51
N ILE A 67 -3.22 -0.53 0.89
CA ILE A 67 -3.47 -0.80 -0.52
C ILE A 67 -3.94 -2.24 -0.64
N THR A 68 -5.02 -2.49 -1.36
CA THR A 68 -5.32 -3.82 -1.89
C THR A 68 -4.81 -3.87 -3.33
N TYR A 69 -3.77 -4.67 -3.54
CA TYR A 69 -3.08 -4.80 -4.82
C TYR A 69 -3.57 -6.03 -5.57
N VAL A 70 -3.87 -5.86 -6.85
CA VAL A 70 -4.32 -6.92 -7.74
C VAL A 70 -3.13 -7.61 -8.42
N GLY A 71 -3.12 -8.94 -8.40
CA GLY A 71 -2.14 -9.76 -9.08
C GLY A 71 -2.15 -9.59 -10.60
N HIS A 72 -1.13 -10.11 -11.29
CA HIS A 72 -1.06 -10.02 -12.74
C HIS A 72 -2.01 -11.02 -13.42
N GLY A 73 -2.44 -10.66 -14.64
CA GLY A 73 -3.23 -11.53 -15.51
C GLY A 73 -4.59 -10.94 -15.88
N ARG A 74 -4.64 -9.69 -16.34
CA ARG A 74 -5.87 -9.01 -16.80
C ARG A 74 -6.64 -9.83 -17.85
N GLY A 75 -7.97 -9.78 -17.78
CA GLY A 75 -8.86 -10.38 -18.79
C GLY A 75 -9.06 -11.89 -18.69
N ARG A 76 -8.67 -12.52 -17.58
CA ARG A 76 -8.84 -13.96 -17.30
C ARG A 76 -8.85 -14.23 -15.80
N ASN A 77 -9.32 -15.42 -15.41
CA ASN A 77 -9.23 -15.89 -14.03
C ASN A 77 -7.76 -16.04 -13.60
N GLN A 78 -7.38 -15.32 -12.56
CA GLN A 78 -6.06 -15.37 -11.98
C GLN A 78 -5.89 -16.56 -11.04
N THR A 79 -4.64 -16.94 -10.83
CA THR A 79 -4.28 -18.03 -9.93
C THR A 79 -2.92 -17.78 -9.30
N TRP A 80 -2.75 -18.26 -8.07
CA TRP A 80 -1.46 -18.30 -7.36
C TRP A 80 -0.42 -19.21 -8.01
N LYS A 81 -0.80 -20.04 -9.00
CA LYS A 81 0.13 -20.87 -9.77
C LYS A 81 0.97 -20.06 -10.77
N SER A 82 0.51 -18.88 -11.16
CA SER A 82 1.28 -18.02 -12.05
C SER A 82 2.51 -17.47 -11.33
N VAL A 83 3.64 -17.35 -12.03
CA VAL A 83 4.94 -17.04 -11.42
C VAL A 83 4.94 -15.70 -10.65
N GLY A 84 4.35 -14.65 -11.22
CA GLY A 84 4.24 -13.33 -10.55
C GLY A 84 3.33 -13.35 -9.32
N ASN A 85 2.15 -13.97 -9.41
CA ASN A 85 1.23 -14.04 -8.27
C ASN A 85 1.79 -14.94 -7.17
N ARG A 86 2.50 -16.02 -7.54
CA ARG A 86 3.22 -16.84 -6.57
C ARG A 86 4.26 -16.03 -5.81
N SER A 87 5.00 -15.17 -6.50
CA SER A 87 6.00 -14.29 -5.86
C SER A 87 5.35 -13.30 -4.88
N LEU A 88 4.21 -12.70 -5.24
CA LEU A 88 3.41 -11.89 -4.32
C LEU A 88 2.92 -12.67 -3.09
N GLN A 89 2.39 -13.88 -3.31
CA GLN A 89 1.91 -14.73 -2.23
C GLN A 89 3.03 -15.10 -1.25
N LEU A 90 4.24 -15.37 -1.77
CA LEU A 90 5.41 -15.62 -0.93
C LEU A 90 5.78 -14.41 -0.09
N SER A 91 5.66 -13.19 -0.62
CA SER A 91 5.94 -11.97 0.16
C SER A 91 5.03 -11.83 1.37
N ALA A 92 3.75 -12.21 1.26
CA ALA A 92 2.82 -12.17 2.40
C ALA A 92 3.20 -13.15 3.52
N ASN A 93 3.90 -14.24 3.19
CA ASN A 93 4.41 -15.21 4.16
C ASN A 93 5.83 -14.87 4.64
N SER A 94 6.46 -13.84 4.07
CA SER A 94 7.81 -13.42 4.40
C SER A 94 7.81 -12.28 5.42
N ARG A 95 8.97 -12.04 6.06
CA ARG A 95 9.19 -10.82 6.86
C ARG A 95 9.71 -9.66 6.01
N ASN A 96 9.91 -9.87 4.70
CA ASN A 96 10.50 -8.89 3.81
C ASN A 96 9.52 -7.76 3.50
N LEU A 97 10.05 -6.54 3.40
CA LEU A 97 9.28 -5.39 3.00
C LEU A 97 9.31 -5.23 1.48
N VAL A 98 8.18 -4.78 0.94
CA VAL A 98 7.96 -4.56 -0.48
C VAL A 98 8.02 -3.06 -0.74
N ARG A 99 8.89 -2.62 -1.65
CA ARG A 99 8.88 -1.24 -2.16
C ARG A 99 7.61 -1.01 -2.96
N VAL A 100 6.89 0.06 -2.67
CA VAL A 100 5.73 0.47 -3.45
C VAL A 100 6.11 1.67 -4.31
N ILE A 101 5.78 1.57 -5.59
CA ILE A 101 5.95 2.64 -6.56
C ILE A 101 4.56 2.98 -7.10
N ARG A 102 4.17 4.26 -7.07
CA ARG A 102 2.92 4.72 -7.69
C ARG A 102 3.22 5.37 -9.04
N GLY A 103 2.53 4.93 -10.09
CA GLY A 103 2.56 5.58 -11.39
C GLY A 103 1.44 6.62 -11.54
N TRP A 104 1.66 7.65 -12.32
CA TRP A 104 0.72 8.75 -12.55
C TRP A 104 -0.63 8.31 -13.16
N GLN A 105 -0.65 7.19 -13.87
CA GLN A 105 -1.86 6.62 -14.46
C GLN A 105 -2.73 5.87 -13.46
N CYS A 106 -2.24 5.66 -12.22
CA CYS A 106 -3.06 5.13 -11.16
C CYS A 106 -4.19 6.13 -10.84
N LYS A 107 -5.45 5.69 -10.90
CA LYS A 107 -6.63 6.50 -10.58
C LYS A 107 -6.79 6.68 -9.07
N SER A 108 -5.75 7.19 -8.43
CA SER A 108 -5.63 7.37 -6.99
C SER A 108 -5.20 8.81 -6.70
N ARG A 109 -5.78 9.41 -5.64
CA ARG A 109 -5.34 10.73 -5.15
C ARG A 109 -3.90 10.75 -4.64
N PHE A 110 -3.32 9.57 -4.41
CA PHE A 110 -1.94 9.40 -3.96
C PHE A 110 -0.96 9.25 -5.12
N ALA A 111 -1.44 9.09 -6.36
CA ALA A 111 -0.59 9.02 -7.54
C ALA A 111 0.18 10.33 -7.74
N PRO A 112 1.42 10.29 -8.28
CA PRO A 112 2.12 11.49 -8.69
C PRO A 112 1.44 12.14 -9.91
N ALA A 113 1.73 13.42 -10.16
CA ALA A 113 1.16 14.14 -11.31
C ALA A 113 1.71 13.63 -12.66
N SER A 114 2.93 13.08 -12.66
CA SER A 114 3.60 12.50 -13.83
C SER A 114 4.55 11.38 -13.38
N GLY A 115 5.00 10.57 -14.33
CA GLY A 115 6.00 9.53 -14.09
C GLY A 115 5.62 8.53 -12.99
N TYR A 116 6.60 8.16 -12.17
CA TYR A 116 6.51 7.21 -11.09
C TYR A 116 7.14 7.78 -9.83
N ARG A 117 6.63 7.43 -8.65
CA ARG A 117 7.20 7.86 -7.37
C ARG A 117 7.39 6.68 -6.43
N TYR A 118 8.56 6.60 -5.81
CA TYR A 118 8.83 5.62 -4.76
C TYR A 118 8.16 6.05 -3.46
N ASP A 119 7.13 5.31 -3.03
CA ASP A 119 6.29 5.67 -1.89
C ASP A 119 6.59 4.84 -0.63
N GLY A 120 7.77 4.23 -0.60
CA GLY A 120 8.31 3.59 0.59
C GLY A 120 8.04 2.09 0.69
N LEU A 121 8.22 1.58 1.91
CA LEU A 121 8.21 0.15 2.21
C LEU A 121 6.89 -0.27 2.84
N TYR A 122 6.33 -1.38 2.36
CA TYR A 122 5.05 -1.93 2.80
C TYR A 122 5.22 -3.40 3.21
N ARG A 123 4.39 -3.84 4.16
CA ARG A 123 4.23 -5.24 4.52
C ARG A 123 3.10 -5.84 3.68
N ALA A 124 3.40 -6.94 2.99
CA ALA A 124 2.39 -7.75 2.31
C ALA A 124 1.69 -8.69 3.30
N SER A 125 0.39 -8.91 3.11
CA SER A 125 -0.44 -9.77 3.94
C SER A 125 -1.72 -10.20 3.21
N ASN A 126 -2.49 -11.09 3.85
CA ASN A 126 -3.83 -11.47 3.42
C ASN A 126 -3.97 -11.91 1.94
N PRO A 127 -3.20 -12.92 1.48
CA PRO A 127 -3.33 -13.46 0.13
C PRO A 127 -4.70 -14.14 -0.03
N ARG A 128 -5.54 -13.62 -0.92
CA ARG A 128 -6.87 -14.19 -1.20
C ARG A 128 -7.25 -14.10 -2.67
N ILE A 129 -8.23 -14.89 -3.09
CA ILE A 129 -8.87 -14.75 -4.40
C ILE A 129 -10.27 -14.20 -4.17
N ALA A 130 -10.68 -13.25 -5.00
CA ALA A 130 -12.04 -12.73 -5.02
C ALA A 130 -12.49 -12.50 -6.47
N THR A 131 -13.79 -12.42 -6.70
CA THR A 131 -14.33 -12.02 -8.00
C THR A 131 -14.14 -10.51 -8.19
N GLY A 132 -13.37 -10.12 -9.21
CA GLY A 132 -13.15 -8.72 -9.56
C GLY A 132 -14.35 -8.08 -10.28
N LYS A 133 -14.30 -6.76 -10.48
CA LYS A 133 -15.37 -5.95 -11.11
C LYS A 133 -15.78 -6.44 -12.50
N ASN A 134 -14.87 -7.10 -13.22
CA ASN A 134 -15.12 -7.65 -14.55
C ASN A 134 -15.57 -9.13 -14.54
N GLY A 135 -15.89 -9.69 -13.37
CA GLY A 135 -16.38 -11.06 -13.23
C GLY A 135 -15.30 -12.15 -13.24
N PHE A 136 -14.03 -11.79 -13.42
CA PHE A 136 -12.90 -12.72 -13.33
C PHE A 136 -12.41 -12.87 -11.89
N ASP A 137 -11.93 -14.04 -11.53
CA ASP A 137 -11.19 -14.24 -10.28
C ASP A 137 -9.87 -13.45 -10.32
N VAL A 138 -9.59 -12.70 -9.26
CA VAL A 138 -8.36 -11.91 -9.09
C VAL A 138 -7.63 -12.31 -7.82
N CYS A 139 -6.31 -12.41 -7.91
CA CYS A 139 -5.44 -12.59 -6.74
C CYS A 139 -5.26 -11.23 -6.05
N LEU A 140 -5.53 -11.15 -4.76
CA LEU A 140 -5.44 -9.93 -3.96
C LEU A 140 -4.43 -10.10 -2.83
N ILE A 141 -3.66 -9.06 -2.56
CA ILE A 141 -2.75 -8.91 -1.41
C ILE A 141 -3.01 -7.55 -0.77
N ASP A 142 -3.00 -7.49 0.55
CA ASP A 142 -3.02 -6.22 1.27
C ASP A 142 -1.59 -5.77 1.57
N LEU A 143 -1.27 -4.54 1.19
CA LEU A 143 0.00 -3.86 1.46
C LEU A 143 -0.27 -2.76 2.49
N THR A 144 0.40 -2.84 3.64
CA THR A 144 0.32 -1.82 4.69
C THR A 144 1.66 -1.10 4.81
N ALA A 145 1.66 0.23 4.76
CA ALA A 145 2.87 1.03 4.89
C ALA A 145 3.58 0.69 6.20
N SER A 146 4.86 0.37 6.08
CA SER A 146 5.71 0.23 7.26
C SER A 146 6.00 1.62 7.81
N GLY A 147 6.07 1.77 9.14
CA GLY A 147 6.53 3.00 9.79
C GLY A 147 7.98 3.39 9.44
N LEU A 148 8.68 2.55 8.66
CA LEU A 148 10.02 2.78 8.14
C LEU A 148 10.04 3.55 6.80
N SER A 149 8.88 3.99 6.33
CA SER A 149 8.69 4.73 5.07
C SER A 149 8.85 6.25 5.21
N LEU A 150 9.09 6.78 6.40
CA LEU A 150 9.30 8.21 6.60
C LEU A 150 10.79 8.57 6.68
N PRO A 151 11.25 9.61 5.98
CA PRO A 151 12.52 10.25 6.28
C PRO A 151 12.56 10.62 7.77
N SER A 152 13.67 10.31 8.45
CA SER A 152 13.90 10.56 9.89
C SER A 152 13.45 11.96 10.37
N ILE A 153 13.53 12.96 9.49
CA ILE A 153 13.16 14.36 9.74
C ILE A 153 11.65 14.59 9.96
N TYR A 154 10.76 13.68 9.55
CA TYR A 154 9.30 13.81 9.71
C TYR A 154 8.74 13.12 10.96
N SER A 155 9.60 12.51 11.78
CA SER A 155 9.23 11.81 13.02
C SER A 155 8.45 12.68 14.02
N HIS A 156 8.64 14.01 14.00
CA HIS A 156 7.96 14.95 14.90
C HIS A 156 6.51 15.23 14.49
N LEU A 157 6.18 15.17 13.20
CA LEU A 157 4.81 15.38 12.71
C LEU A 157 3.87 14.19 13.00
N HIS A 158 4.44 13.05 13.41
CA HIS A 158 3.67 11.82 13.69
C HIS A 158 2.89 11.89 15.01
N ARG A 159 3.24 12.81 15.93
CA ARG A 159 2.56 12.94 17.22
C ARG A 159 1.16 13.58 17.10
N GLU A 160 0.92 14.35 16.04
CA GLU A 160 -0.37 15.01 15.81
C GLU A 160 -1.38 14.11 15.10
N PHE A 161 -0.95 13.21 14.21
CA PHE A 161 -1.87 12.36 13.45
C PHE A 161 -2.42 11.17 14.24
N GLN A 162 -1.69 10.66 15.25
CA GLN A 162 -2.21 9.60 16.13
C GLN A 162 -3.02 10.13 17.33
N GLY A 163 -2.93 11.43 17.64
CA GLY A 163 -3.71 12.06 18.71
C GLY A 163 -5.19 12.32 18.37
N SER A 164 -5.56 12.28 17.09
CA SER A 164 -6.92 12.61 16.63
C SER A 164 -7.90 11.42 16.62
N LEU A 165 -7.41 10.18 16.82
CA LEU A 165 -8.25 8.97 16.86
C LEU A 165 -8.73 8.58 18.26
N HIS A 166 -8.51 9.41 19.30
CA HIS A 166 -8.85 9.06 20.70
C HIS A 166 -9.99 9.86 21.34
N CYS A 167 -10.81 10.55 20.54
CA CYS A 167 -12.04 11.19 21.01
C CYS A 167 -13.12 10.80 19.98
N GLN A 168 -14.15 10.01 20.24
CA GLN A 168 -15.18 10.18 21.27
C GLN A 168 -15.87 8.84 21.53
N GLY A 169 -15.91 8.44 22.80
CA GLY A 169 -16.71 7.31 23.28
C GLY A 169 -17.14 7.58 24.70
N ASN A 170 -18.03 8.56 24.91
CA ASN A 170 -18.90 8.58 26.08
C ASN A 170 -20.06 9.58 25.89
N THR A 171 -21.20 9.09 25.43
CA THR A 171 -22.47 9.80 25.58
C THR A 171 -22.99 9.58 27.00
N HIS A 172 -22.58 10.44 27.93
CA HIS A 172 -23.28 10.56 29.20
C HIS A 172 -24.35 11.66 29.06
N LEU A 173 -25.60 11.24 28.89
CA LEU A 173 -26.76 12.13 29.00
C LEU A 173 -26.83 12.67 30.44
N PRO A 174 -26.95 13.99 30.66
CA PRO A 174 -27.32 14.52 31.97
C PRO A 174 -28.85 14.46 32.14
N ARG A 175 -29.29 13.83 33.24
CA ARG A 175 -30.67 13.89 33.72
C ARG A 175 -31.04 15.33 34.08
N SER A 176 -32.15 15.80 33.55
CA SER A 176 -32.80 17.05 33.92
C SER A 176 -33.52 16.93 35.27
N SER A 177 -33.29 17.89 36.15
CA SER A 177 -34.23 18.30 37.21
C SER A 177 -33.93 19.74 37.60
N PRO A 178 -34.95 20.60 37.63
CA PRO A 178 -34.97 21.68 38.60
C PRO A 178 -36.17 21.58 39.53
N ASN A 179 -35.86 21.84 40.79
CA ASN A 179 -36.75 21.92 41.94
C ASN A 179 -37.87 22.95 41.77
N GLY A 180 -38.91 22.72 42.57
CA GLY A 180 -40.13 23.52 42.66
C GLY A 180 -39.92 24.98 43.01
N ARG A 181 -40.91 25.79 42.60
CA ARG A 181 -41.19 27.11 43.15
C ARG A 181 -42.63 27.11 43.62
N GLN A 182 -42.81 27.30 44.93
CA GLN A 182 -44.08 27.63 45.54
C GLN A 182 -44.53 29.03 45.08
N THR A 183 -45.80 29.17 44.75
CA THR A 183 -46.52 30.44 44.83
C THR A 183 -47.92 30.18 45.38
N SER A 184 -48.22 30.86 46.47
CA SER A 184 -49.51 30.97 47.15
C SER A 184 -50.46 31.90 46.38
N SER A 185 -51.72 31.47 46.27
CA SER A 185 -52.99 32.22 46.05
C SER A 185 -54.03 31.13 45.71
N THR A 186 -55.17 30.97 46.37
CA THR A 186 -56.07 31.88 47.10
C THR A 186 -56.83 31.06 48.12
#